data_AF-A0A933FLM1-F1
#
_entry.id   AF-A0A933FLM1-F1
#
_cell.length_a   1.000
_cell.length_b   1.000
_cell.length_c   1.000
_cell.angle_alpha   90.00
_cell.angle_beta   90.00
_cell.angle_gamma   90.00
#
_symmetry.space_group_name_H-M   'P 1'
#
loop_
_entity.id
_entity.type
_entity.pdbx_description
1 polymer ?
#
loop_
_entity_poly.entity_id
_entity_poly.type
_entity_poly.pdbx_seq_one_letter_code
_entity_poly.pdbx_strand_id
1 'polypeptide(L)'
;MDPAEKKETESETPAPKNSRNLFCLPAWLVRGKDEAFAKAGLKPRFKTVNFDGLDIDVCLLSTGKQKYDLVVALAKSLAGSDAKEEWQTTSCIMGHRFLDLHYPLRREMLTVVDMDKLEAKEREEYAATYALVFAYLRRLACLSGLHVYYHANGGLPKAPQPDKDGEIHIYTNSRPPGDGATRYIDSAFGIDLKNGLDRRIGHGPSAGRGTVLEDDKGPLVQIVGSNVYFLIPVISDKDLGRQQQVFESMVKLAWEGLRAKPAKKKPARIRRGALKQMAQKWLDPKAKHIAEEIARCDAEIDVYRQQLAVMYRVRREYEMFRDTLTTSGFIERELSRVPEDTRRLISHPLVASVELVQDGLHVGTKQIVIEHAGRRYPVGEFVIRINQHGRVSLWNESPTHPKNESHPHINDDGTPCFGNVTDVITQAAGEHRYADAVLHVLRWLEYGYTPAIARVKIETWPPESLPTPAESRETAVPNNDGPTGNAPVAPEVFP
;
A
#
# COMPACT_ATOMS: atom_id res chain seq x y z
N MET A 1 25.92 -4.13 64.50
CA MET A 1 24.79 -3.19 64.71
C MET A 1 23.74 -3.52 63.67
N ASP A 2 22.55 -3.86 64.15
CA ASP A 2 21.43 -4.49 63.44
C ASP A 2 20.97 -3.81 62.14
N PRO A 3 20.54 -4.57 61.12
CA PRO A 3 19.59 -4.10 60.14
C PRO A 3 18.17 -4.31 60.68
N ALA A 4 17.46 -3.20 60.91
CA ALA A 4 16.09 -3.19 61.40
C ALA A 4 15.13 -3.94 60.46
N GLU A 5 14.43 -4.93 61.03
CA GLU A 5 13.25 -5.59 60.46
C GLU A 5 12.18 -4.56 60.09
N LYS A 6 11.82 -4.47 58.81
CA LYS A 6 10.55 -3.87 58.37
C LYS A 6 9.47 -4.94 58.48
N LYS A 7 8.59 -4.80 59.48
CA LYS A 7 7.32 -5.52 59.55
C LYS A 7 6.39 -5.04 58.44
N GLU A 8 6.08 -5.92 57.49
CA GLU A 8 4.90 -5.79 56.65
C GLU A 8 3.65 -5.86 57.53
N THR A 9 2.84 -4.82 57.48
CA THR A 9 1.52 -4.78 58.10
C THR A 9 0.51 -5.06 57.00
N GLU A 10 0.09 -6.33 56.88
CA GLU A 10 -1.11 -6.69 56.14
C GLU A 10 -2.31 -6.02 56.83
N SER A 11 -2.86 -4.97 56.21
CA SER A 11 -4.13 -4.40 56.64
C SER A 11 -5.25 -5.29 56.12
N GLU A 12 -5.70 -6.25 56.94
CA GLU A 12 -6.96 -6.95 56.70
C GLU A 12 -8.09 -5.91 56.68
N THR A 13 -8.65 -5.68 55.49
CA THR A 13 -9.86 -4.86 55.35
C THR A 13 -11.03 -5.67 55.90
N PRO A 14 -11.79 -5.20 56.91
CA PRO A 14 -12.85 -6.01 57.48
C PRO A 14 -13.92 -6.30 56.43
N ALA A 15 -14.21 -7.58 56.20
CA ALA A 15 -15.28 -8.02 55.32
C ALA A 15 -16.61 -7.34 55.70
N PRO A 16 -17.38 -6.79 54.74
CA PRO A 16 -18.57 -6.01 55.04
C PRO A 16 -19.62 -6.87 55.75
N LYS A 17 -19.78 -6.65 57.05
CA LYS A 17 -20.85 -7.25 57.87
C LYS A 17 -22.19 -6.69 57.39
N ASN A 18 -23.05 -7.57 56.84
CA ASN A 18 -24.37 -7.33 56.25
C ASN A 18 -24.44 -6.99 54.74
N SER A 19 -23.77 -7.75 53.89
CA SER A 19 -24.23 -7.90 52.51
C SER A 19 -25.54 -8.70 52.49
N ARG A 20 -26.69 -8.01 52.42
CA ARG A 20 -27.93 -8.67 51.97
C ARG A 20 -27.62 -9.30 50.60
N ASN A 21 -27.85 -10.61 50.46
CA ASN A 21 -27.71 -11.30 49.19
C ASN A 21 -28.77 -10.72 48.24
N LEU A 22 -28.33 -9.79 47.39
CA LEU A 22 -29.14 -9.14 46.38
C LEU A 22 -28.92 -9.90 45.08
N PHE A 23 -30.00 -10.43 44.53
CA PHE A 23 -29.99 -11.10 43.22
C PHE A 23 -30.52 -10.15 42.15
N CYS A 24 -29.81 -10.06 41.03
CA CYS A 24 -30.23 -9.28 39.88
C CYS A 24 -30.72 -10.21 38.77
N LEU A 25 -31.94 -9.97 38.29
CA LEU A 25 -32.49 -10.57 37.08
C LEU A 25 -32.84 -9.47 36.07
N PRO A 26 -32.80 -9.71 34.75
CA PRO A 26 -33.33 -8.76 33.78
C PRO A 26 -34.81 -8.43 34.07
N ALA A 27 -35.19 -7.15 34.02
CA ALA A 27 -36.53 -6.72 34.40
C ALA A 27 -37.63 -7.35 33.53
N TRP A 28 -37.36 -7.56 32.24
CA TRP A 28 -38.30 -8.17 31.31
C TRP A 28 -38.67 -9.61 31.68
N LEU A 29 -37.78 -10.33 32.38
CA LEU A 29 -38.04 -11.71 32.82
C LEU A 29 -39.07 -11.75 33.97
N VAL A 30 -39.24 -10.64 34.68
CA VAL A 30 -40.05 -10.50 35.89
C VAL A 30 -41.35 -9.72 35.63
N ARG A 31 -41.31 -8.70 34.76
CA ARG A 31 -42.48 -7.87 34.43
C ARG A 31 -43.62 -8.75 33.89
N GLY A 32 -44.83 -8.56 34.44
CA GLY A 32 -46.02 -9.34 34.08
C GLY A 32 -46.14 -10.69 34.80
N LYS A 33 -45.24 -11.01 35.75
CA LYS A 33 -45.25 -12.26 36.53
C LYS A 33 -45.40 -12.01 38.04
N ASP A 34 -45.96 -10.87 38.41
CA ASP A 34 -46.02 -10.38 39.80
C ASP A 34 -46.67 -11.40 40.75
N GLU A 35 -47.65 -12.17 40.27
CA GLU A 35 -48.34 -13.20 41.06
C GLU A 35 -47.42 -14.38 41.44
N ALA A 36 -46.54 -14.82 40.52
CA ALA A 36 -45.59 -15.91 40.78
C ALA A 36 -44.53 -15.51 41.82
N PHE A 37 -44.03 -14.26 41.72
CA PHE A 37 -43.08 -13.72 42.69
C PHE A 37 -43.73 -13.46 44.05
N ALA A 38 -44.98 -12.99 44.08
CA ALA A 38 -45.75 -12.81 45.29
C ALA A 38 -45.98 -14.15 46.03
N LYS A 39 -46.34 -15.22 45.30
CA LYS A 39 -46.49 -16.59 45.85
C LYS A 39 -45.19 -17.13 46.45
N ALA A 40 -44.03 -16.77 45.90
CA ALA A 40 -42.71 -17.14 46.44
C ALA A 40 -42.25 -16.26 47.62
N GLY A 41 -43.08 -15.30 48.07
CA GLY A 41 -42.74 -14.33 49.10
C GLY A 41 -41.54 -13.45 48.72
N LEU A 42 -41.43 -13.11 47.44
CA LEU A 42 -40.41 -12.22 46.89
C LEU A 42 -41.07 -10.88 46.53
N LYS A 43 -40.35 -9.78 46.78
CA LYS A 43 -40.81 -8.43 46.42
C LYS A 43 -39.87 -7.86 45.34
N PRO A 44 -40.24 -7.93 44.06
CA PRO A 44 -39.41 -7.42 42.99
C PRO A 44 -39.23 -5.91 43.13
N ARG A 45 -38.00 -5.43 42.98
CA ARG A 45 -37.68 -4.00 42.93
C ARG A 45 -36.93 -3.70 41.65
N PHE A 46 -37.55 -2.93 40.77
CA PHE A 46 -36.91 -2.59 39.51
C PHE A 46 -35.96 -1.41 39.69
N LYS A 47 -34.77 -1.53 39.11
CA LYS A 47 -33.78 -0.45 39.01
C LYS A 47 -33.09 -0.54 37.66
N THR A 48 -32.62 0.60 37.17
CA THR A 48 -31.66 0.64 36.08
C THR A 48 -30.26 0.50 36.67
N VAL A 49 -29.45 -0.41 36.15
CA VAL A 49 -28.03 -0.59 36.51
C VAL A 49 -27.18 -0.48 35.27
N ASN A 50 -25.92 -0.07 35.45
CA ASN A 50 -24.97 0.02 34.35
C ASN A 50 -24.22 -1.32 34.23
N PHE A 51 -24.26 -1.92 33.05
CA PHE A 51 -23.59 -3.17 32.71
C PHE A 51 -22.75 -2.95 31.46
N ASP A 52 -21.43 -3.01 31.59
CA ASP A 52 -20.48 -2.70 30.52
C ASP A 52 -20.79 -1.35 29.82
N GLY A 53 -21.25 -0.33 30.55
CA GLY A 53 -21.65 0.96 29.98
C GLY A 53 -23.09 1.01 29.44
N LEU A 54 -23.82 -0.10 29.40
CA LEU A 54 -25.23 -0.15 29.01
C LEU A 54 -26.12 0.00 30.25
N ASP A 55 -27.02 0.97 30.23
CA ASP A 55 -28.08 1.06 31.24
C ASP A 55 -29.16 0.02 30.94
N ILE A 56 -29.33 -0.94 31.86
CA ILE A 56 -30.25 -2.07 31.73
C ILE A 56 -31.20 -2.08 32.93
N ASP A 57 -32.49 -2.21 32.64
CA ASP A 57 -33.50 -2.40 33.68
C ASP A 57 -33.38 -3.82 34.25
N VAL A 58 -33.07 -3.91 35.53
CA VAL A 58 -33.00 -5.16 36.30
C VAL A 58 -34.04 -5.16 37.41
N CYS A 59 -34.45 -6.36 37.81
CA CYS A 59 -35.18 -6.63 39.02
C CYS A 59 -34.19 -7.08 40.11
N LEU A 60 -34.14 -6.31 41.19
CA LEU A 60 -33.46 -6.67 42.43
C LEU A 60 -34.39 -7.51 43.31
N LEU A 61 -33.94 -8.69 43.68
CA LEU A 61 -34.60 -9.57 44.62
C LEU A 61 -33.76 -9.61 45.90
N SER A 62 -34.33 -9.11 47.00
CA SER A 62 -33.71 -9.27 48.32
C SER A 62 -34.11 -10.63 48.89
N THR A 63 -33.15 -11.50 49.14
CA THR A 63 -33.40 -12.80 49.77
C THR A 63 -32.87 -12.85 51.19
N GLY A 64 -33.53 -13.62 52.06
CA GLY A 64 -32.89 -14.13 53.27
C GLY A 64 -31.88 -15.22 52.90
N LYS A 65 -31.01 -15.62 53.84
CA LYS A 65 -29.88 -16.57 53.65
C LYS A 65 -30.20 -17.89 52.91
N GLN A 66 -31.47 -18.30 52.78
CA GLN A 66 -31.88 -19.61 52.25
C GLN A 66 -32.63 -19.58 50.89
N LYS A 67 -32.74 -18.44 50.18
CA LYS A 67 -33.55 -18.37 48.94
C LYS A 67 -32.76 -18.31 47.62
N TYR A 68 -31.46 -18.64 47.61
CA TYR A 68 -30.68 -18.69 46.35
C TYR A 68 -31.25 -19.71 45.36
N ASP A 69 -31.40 -20.96 45.82
CA ASP A 69 -31.95 -22.04 44.99
C ASP A 69 -33.39 -21.75 44.54
N LEU A 70 -34.17 -21.02 45.36
CA LEU A 70 -35.54 -20.60 45.01
C LEU A 70 -35.55 -19.55 43.89
N VAL A 71 -34.66 -18.56 43.92
CA VAL A 71 -34.56 -17.55 42.86
C VAL A 71 -34.07 -18.17 41.56
N VAL A 72 -33.08 -19.07 41.64
CA VAL A 72 -32.59 -19.83 40.47
C VAL A 72 -33.68 -20.75 39.92
N ALA A 73 -34.40 -21.48 40.77
CA ALA A 73 -35.50 -22.35 40.35
C ALA A 73 -36.69 -21.57 39.75
N LEU A 74 -37.03 -20.41 40.32
CA LEU A 74 -38.08 -19.54 39.77
C LEU A 74 -37.64 -18.96 38.42
N ALA A 75 -36.40 -18.49 38.30
CA ALA A 75 -35.87 -17.99 37.04
C ALA A 75 -35.85 -19.09 35.95
N LYS A 76 -35.46 -20.32 36.31
CA LYS A 76 -35.53 -21.52 35.46
C LYS A 76 -36.94 -21.85 34.98
N SER A 77 -37.89 -21.93 35.91
CA SER A 77 -39.31 -22.16 35.62
C SER A 77 -39.89 -21.09 34.69
N LEU A 78 -39.49 -19.83 34.89
CA LEU A 78 -39.97 -18.70 34.09
C LEU A 78 -39.36 -18.60 32.69
N ALA A 79 -38.24 -19.28 32.43
CA ALA A 79 -37.58 -19.37 31.13
C ALA A 79 -37.87 -20.70 30.39
N GLY A 80 -38.63 -21.61 31.01
CA GLY A 80 -39.03 -22.88 30.39
C GLY A 80 -37.94 -23.96 30.31
N SER A 81 -36.87 -23.86 31.10
CA SER A 81 -35.78 -24.85 31.12
C SER A 81 -35.11 -24.98 32.49
N ASP A 82 -34.94 -26.23 32.94
CA ASP A 82 -34.36 -26.58 34.24
C ASP A 82 -32.84 -26.81 34.22
N ALA A 83 -32.20 -26.80 33.05
CA ALA A 83 -30.76 -27.04 32.92
C ALA A 83 -29.95 -25.88 33.52
N LYS A 84 -29.21 -26.17 34.60
CA LYS A 84 -28.30 -25.22 35.28
C LYS A 84 -27.21 -24.69 34.33
N GLU A 85 -26.90 -25.46 33.28
CA GLU A 85 -25.95 -25.16 32.20
C GLU A 85 -26.45 -24.08 31.21
N GLU A 86 -27.73 -23.70 31.27
CA GLU A 86 -28.35 -22.72 30.37
C GLU A 86 -28.39 -21.30 30.96
N TRP A 87 -27.66 -21.05 32.04
CA TRP A 87 -27.62 -19.76 32.72
C TRP A 87 -26.19 -19.22 32.76
N GLN A 88 -26.03 -17.94 32.43
CA GLN A 88 -24.77 -17.22 32.63
C GLN A 88 -24.90 -16.25 33.79
N THR A 89 -23.82 -16.15 34.56
CA THR A 89 -23.65 -15.15 35.61
C THR A 89 -22.63 -14.14 35.14
N THR A 90 -22.95 -12.86 35.28
CA THR A 90 -22.03 -11.75 35.02
C THR A 90 -22.15 -10.74 36.14
N SER A 91 -21.12 -9.93 36.38
CA SER A 91 -21.16 -8.92 37.43
C SER A 91 -21.66 -7.58 36.86
N CYS A 92 -22.63 -6.94 37.53
CA CYS A 92 -23.09 -5.59 37.21
C CYS A 92 -22.75 -4.61 38.34
N ILE A 93 -22.68 -3.32 38.01
CA ILE A 93 -22.32 -2.27 38.98
C ILE A 93 -23.56 -1.48 39.38
N MET A 94 -23.80 -1.36 40.68
CA MET A 94 -24.86 -0.52 41.24
C MET A 94 -24.28 0.36 42.35
N GLY A 95 -23.97 1.62 42.02
CA GLY A 95 -23.21 2.50 42.90
C GLY A 95 -21.79 1.96 43.10
N HIS A 96 -21.39 1.69 44.35
CA HIS A 96 -20.07 1.12 44.68
C HIS A 96 -20.10 -0.40 44.94
N ARG A 97 -21.13 -1.12 44.47
CA ARG A 97 -21.28 -2.57 44.71
C ARG A 97 -21.31 -3.34 43.39
N PHE A 98 -20.62 -4.47 43.39
CA PHE A 98 -20.76 -5.51 42.36
C PHE A 98 -21.89 -6.45 42.77
N LEU A 99 -22.77 -6.78 41.82
CA LEU A 99 -23.86 -7.73 42.00
C LEU A 99 -23.81 -8.76 40.88
N ASP A 100 -24.13 -10.01 41.21
CA ASP A 100 -24.27 -11.05 40.20
C ASP A 100 -25.63 -10.90 39.49
N LEU A 101 -25.55 -10.74 38.17
CA LEU A 101 -26.65 -10.69 37.22
C LEU A 101 -26.74 -12.05 36.52
N HIS A 102 -27.85 -12.75 36.74
CA HIS A 102 -28.11 -14.04 36.14
C HIS A 102 -29.11 -13.89 34.98
N TYR A 103 -28.79 -14.46 33.83
CA TYR A 103 -29.67 -14.43 32.65
C TYR A 103 -29.64 -15.75 31.88
N PRO A 104 -30.74 -16.12 31.20
CA PRO A 104 -30.81 -17.35 30.41
C PRO A 104 -30.01 -17.21 29.11
N LEU A 105 -29.31 -18.28 28.70
CA LEU A 105 -28.54 -18.38 27.45
C LEU A 105 -29.44 -18.54 26.21
N ARG A 106 -30.66 -19.07 26.38
CA ARG A 106 -31.58 -19.37 25.29
C ARG A 106 -32.51 -18.18 25.00
N ARG A 107 -31.99 -17.22 24.24
CA ARG A 107 -32.82 -16.42 23.33
C ARG A 107 -32.23 -16.55 21.93
N GLU A 108 -33.09 -16.80 20.95
CA GLU A 108 -32.66 -16.93 19.56
C GLU A 108 -32.09 -15.59 19.07
N MET A 109 -30.78 -15.57 18.84
CA MET A 109 -30.15 -14.56 18.01
C MET A 109 -30.18 -15.12 16.59
N LEU A 110 -30.97 -14.50 15.72
CA LEU A 110 -31.05 -14.89 14.32
C LEU A 110 -29.94 -14.15 13.57
N THR A 111 -28.87 -14.88 13.31
CA THR A 111 -27.76 -14.43 12.48
C THR A 111 -28.18 -14.50 11.02
N VAL A 112 -28.41 -13.35 10.39
CA VAL A 112 -28.60 -13.27 8.93
C VAL A 112 -27.26 -12.87 8.33
N VAL A 113 -26.28 -13.75 8.49
CA VAL A 113 -24.99 -13.61 7.82
C VAL A 113 -24.94 -14.70 6.78
N ASP A 114 -24.73 -14.29 5.53
CA ASP A 114 -24.60 -15.17 4.39
C ASP A 114 -23.17 -15.78 4.41
N MET A 115 -22.80 -16.41 5.53
CA MET A 115 -21.46 -16.97 5.76
C MET A 115 -21.11 -17.98 4.68
N ASP A 116 -22.11 -18.62 4.09
CA ASP A 116 -21.95 -19.58 2.99
C ASP A 116 -21.47 -18.93 1.69
N LYS A 117 -21.56 -17.60 1.57
CA LYS A 117 -21.04 -16.83 0.42
C LYS A 117 -19.63 -16.32 0.63
N LEU A 118 -19.06 -16.41 1.83
CA LEU A 118 -17.67 -16.06 2.09
C LEU A 118 -16.75 -17.19 1.61
N GLU A 119 -15.59 -16.83 1.06
CA GLU A 119 -14.58 -17.81 0.72
C GLU A 119 -14.10 -18.55 1.99
N ALA A 120 -13.62 -19.79 1.84
CA ALA A 120 -13.21 -20.60 3.01
C ALA A 120 -12.12 -19.90 3.85
N LYS A 121 -11.20 -19.20 3.18
CA LYS A 121 -10.12 -18.43 3.82
C LYS A 121 -10.66 -17.26 4.63
N GLU A 122 -11.60 -16.49 4.07
CA GLU A 122 -12.24 -15.38 4.76
C GLU A 122 -13.04 -15.86 5.98
N ARG A 123 -13.72 -17.01 5.85
CA ARG A 123 -14.45 -17.60 6.98
C ARG A 123 -13.54 -17.92 8.16
N GLU A 124 -12.35 -18.47 7.91
CA GLU A 124 -11.37 -18.76 8.95
C GLU A 124 -10.81 -17.48 9.57
N GLU A 125 -10.43 -16.50 8.74
CA GLU A 125 -9.90 -15.20 9.18
C GLU A 125 -10.89 -14.41 10.05
N TYR A 126 -12.19 -14.47 9.73
CA TYR A 126 -13.22 -13.73 10.46
C TYR A 126 -13.90 -14.52 11.59
N ALA A 127 -13.66 -15.83 11.71
CA ALA A 127 -14.36 -16.69 12.67
C ALA A 127 -14.23 -16.19 14.11
N ALA A 128 -13.01 -15.82 14.52
CA ALA A 128 -12.74 -15.31 15.87
C ALA A 128 -13.45 -13.97 16.14
N THR A 129 -13.44 -13.05 15.17
CA THR A 129 -14.11 -11.75 15.27
C THR A 129 -15.62 -11.91 15.36
N TYR A 130 -16.22 -12.74 14.50
CA TYR A 130 -17.64 -13.03 14.55
C TYR A 130 -18.05 -13.72 15.86
N ALA A 131 -17.22 -14.63 16.38
CA ALA A 131 -17.51 -15.29 17.66
C ALA A 131 -17.61 -14.28 18.81
N LEU A 132 -16.72 -13.29 18.88
CA LEU A 132 -16.76 -12.22 19.89
C LEU A 132 -17.98 -11.30 19.71
N VAL A 133 -18.23 -10.86 18.47
CA VAL A 133 -19.40 -10.02 18.12
C VAL A 133 -20.71 -10.73 18.49
N PHE A 134 -20.85 -12.00 18.13
CA PHE A 134 -22.03 -12.80 18.43
C PHE A 134 -22.20 -13.07 19.93
N ALA A 135 -21.11 -13.31 20.65
CA ALA A 135 -21.17 -13.44 22.11
C ALA A 135 -21.72 -12.15 22.75
N TYR A 136 -21.24 -10.99 22.29
CA TYR A 136 -21.69 -9.69 22.78
C TYR A 136 -23.16 -9.40 22.44
N LEU A 137 -23.57 -9.62 21.18
CA LEU A 137 -24.95 -9.40 20.74
C LEU A 137 -25.95 -10.37 21.39
N ARG A 138 -25.56 -11.64 21.58
CA ARG A 138 -26.38 -12.60 22.34
C ARG A 138 -26.58 -12.12 23.77
N ARG A 139 -25.53 -11.61 24.42
CA ARG A 139 -25.64 -11.03 25.76
C ARG A 139 -26.60 -9.84 25.76
N LEU A 140 -26.49 -8.93 24.79
CA LEU A 140 -27.42 -7.81 24.63
C LEU A 140 -28.87 -8.30 24.50
N ALA A 141 -29.16 -9.28 23.63
CA ALA A 141 -30.49 -9.85 23.45
C ALA A 141 -31.06 -10.41 24.76
N CYS A 142 -30.25 -11.17 25.50
CA CYS A 142 -30.65 -11.79 26.77
C CYS A 142 -30.95 -10.75 27.84
N LEU A 143 -30.13 -9.70 27.94
CA LEU A 143 -30.30 -8.68 28.97
C LEU A 143 -31.41 -7.67 28.65
N SER A 144 -31.53 -7.27 27.38
CA SER A 144 -32.50 -6.26 26.94
C SER A 144 -33.92 -6.79 26.82
N GLY A 145 -34.07 -8.08 26.54
CA GLY A 145 -35.36 -8.65 26.21
C GLY A 145 -35.67 -8.67 24.71
N LEU A 146 -34.75 -8.20 23.86
CA LEU A 146 -34.98 -8.01 22.43
C LEU A 146 -34.55 -9.22 21.59
N HIS A 147 -35.19 -9.36 20.44
CA HIS A 147 -34.71 -10.18 19.34
C HIS A 147 -33.72 -9.36 18.51
N VAL A 148 -32.44 -9.74 18.56
CA VAL A 148 -31.37 -9.05 17.84
C VAL A 148 -31.08 -9.79 16.53
N TYR A 149 -31.29 -9.11 15.42
CA TYR A 149 -30.93 -9.57 14.08
C TYR A 149 -29.66 -8.87 13.64
N TYR A 150 -28.64 -9.66 13.30
CA TYR A 150 -27.36 -9.13 12.86
C TYR A 150 -27.15 -9.34 11.37
N HIS A 151 -26.83 -8.25 10.67
CA HIS A 151 -26.65 -8.18 9.21
C HIS A 151 -25.23 -7.72 8.91
N ALA A 152 -24.32 -8.67 8.72
CA ALA A 152 -22.99 -8.40 8.16
C ALA A 152 -23.02 -8.74 6.68
N ASN A 153 -23.19 -7.74 5.82
CA ASN A 153 -23.04 -7.91 4.37
C ASN A 153 -22.74 -6.56 3.71
N GLY A 154 -21.57 -6.50 3.07
CA GLY A 154 -20.78 -5.30 2.84
C GLY A 154 -21.35 -4.24 1.90
N GLY A 155 -20.99 -3.00 2.20
CA GLY A 155 -20.84 -1.82 1.33
C GLY A 155 -22.10 -1.24 0.69
N LEU A 156 -23.11 -2.07 0.41
CA LEU A 156 -24.30 -1.67 -0.29
C LEU A 156 -25.35 -1.10 0.67
N PRO A 157 -26.13 -0.09 0.23
CA PRO A 157 -27.28 0.38 0.99
C PRO A 157 -28.29 -0.73 1.24
N LYS A 158 -28.80 -0.84 2.47
CA LYS A 158 -29.83 -1.82 2.86
C LYS A 158 -31.06 -1.11 3.38
N ALA A 159 -32.22 -1.39 2.78
CA ALA A 159 -33.49 -0.86 3.27
C ALA A 159 -33.75 -1.31 4.72
N PRO A 160 -34.29 -0.41 5.57
CA PRO A 160 -34.64 -0.79 6.93
C PRO A 160 -35.79 -1.80 6.89
N GLN A 161 -35.74 -2.77 7.79
CA GLN A 161 -36.86 -3.66 8.04
C GLN A 161 -38.01 -2.88 8.69
N PRO A 162 -39.27 -3.32 8.49
CA PRO A 162 -40.41 -2.75 9.20
C PRO A 162 -40.21 -2.78 10.71
N ASP A 163 -40.61 -1.70 11.39
CA ASP A 163 -40.55 -1.63 12.84
C ASP A 163 -41.50 -2.66 13.46
N LYS A 164 -40.94 -3.51 14.34
CA LYS A 164 -41.68 -4.51 15.12
C LYS A 164 -41.27 -4.40 16.57
N ASP A 165 -42.26 -4.46 17.45
CA ASP A 165 -42.03 -4.36 18.89
C ASP A 165 -41.17 -5.54 19.37
N GLY A 166 -40.10 -5.22 20.10
CA GLY A 166 -39.18 -6.22 20.65
C GLY A 166 -38.12 -6.73 19.67
N GLU A 167 -38.07 -6.23 18.43
CA GLU A 167 -37.03 -6.58 17.46
C GLU A 167 -36.05 -5.42 17.23
N ILE A 168 -34.78 -5.72 16.99
CA ILE A 168 -33.75 -4.76 16.57
C ILE A 168 -32.89 -5.38 15.47
N HIS A 169 -32.62 -4.60 14.42
CA HIS A 169 -31.76 -5.00 13.31
C HIS A 169 -30.47 -4.19 13.34
N ILE A 170 -29.31 -4.85 13.43
CA ILE A 170 -28.00 -4.20 13.44
C ILE A 170 -27.29 -4.53 12.13
N TYR A 171 -27.01 -3.49 11.35
CA TYR A 171 -26.28 -3.56 10.09
C TYR A 171 -24.86 -3.07 10.28
N THR A 172 -23.87 -3.86 9.87
CA THR A 172 -22.47 -3.45 9.87
C THR A 172 -21.95 -3.24 8.48
N ASN A 173 -21.07 -2.25 8.33
CA ASN A 173 -20.48 -1.86 7.05
C ASN A 173 -21.57 -1.61 5.97
N SER A 174 -22.66 -0.95 6.36
CA SER A 174 -23.81 -0.66 5.50
C SER A 174 -24.45 0.66 5.90
N ARG A 175 -25.42 1.12 5.11
CA ARG A 175 -26.14 2.37 5.32
C ARG A 175 -27.61 2.24 4.89
N PRO A 176 -28.53 3.05 5.44
CA PRO A 176 -29.90 3.08 4.95
C PRO A 176 -29.93 3.61 3.50
N PRO A 177 -30.96 3.30 2.70
CA PRO A 177 -31.07 3.79 1.32
C PRO A 177 -31.14 5.31 1.30
N GLY A 178 -30.42 5.91 0.35
CA GLY A 178 -30.33 7.35 0.14
C GLY A 178 -28.96 7.75 -0.40
N ASP A 179 -28.82 9.03 -0.71
CA ASP A 179 -27.54 9.63 -1.03
C ASP A 179 -26.68 9.69 0.23
N GLY A 180 -25.75 8.75 0.34
CA GLY A 180 -24.70 8.79 1.35
C GLY A 180 -23.37 9.14 0.69
N ALA A 181 -22.62 10.06 1.29
CA ALA A 181 -21.21 10.21 0.96
C ALA A 181 -20.41 8.98 1.42
N THR A 182 -19.24 8.76 0.86
CA THR A 182 -18.19 7.99 1.55
C THR A 182 -17.30 8.98 2.28
N ARG A 183 -16.75 8.57 3.43
CA ARG A 183 -15.84 9.41 4.21
C ARG A 183 -14.66 8.59 4.70
N TYR A 184 -13.50 9.24 4.78
CA TYR A 184 -12.35 8.65 5.45
C TYR A 184 -12.53 8.78 6.95
N ILE A 185 -12.22 7.70 7.65
CA ILE A 185 -12.31 7.62 9.11
C ILE A 185 -11.01 7.02 9.58
N ASP A 186 -10.32 7.76 10.42
CA ASP A 186 -9.04 7.36 10.95
C ASP A 186 -9.10 7.01 12.44
N SER A 187 -10.14 7.44 13.14
CA SER A 187 -10.37 7.12 14.53
C SER A 187 -11.86 7.10 14.84
N ALA A 188 -12.25 6.32 15.85
CA ALA A 188 -13.58 6.31 16.43
C ALA A 188 -13.47 6.11 17.95
N PHE A 189 -14.19 6.89 18.75
CA PHE A 189 -14.11 6.85 20.22
C PHE A 189 -12.68 7.01 20.76
N GLY A 190 -11.84 7.81 20.09
CA GLY A 190 -10.43 7.97 20.44
C GLY A 190 -9.54 6.75 20.13
N ILE A 191 -10.08 5.70 19.51
CA ILE A 191 -9.34 4.52 19.07
C ILE A 191 -8.88 4.74 17.63
N ASP A 192 -7.57 4.60 17.37
CA ASP A 192 -6.99 4.67 16.03
C ASP A 192 -7.40 3.45 15.19
N LEU A 193 -7.92 3.70 13.99
CA LEU A 193 -8.36 2.69 13.03
C LEU A 193 -7.34 2.46 11.89
N LYS A 194 -6.21 3.18 11.87
CA LYS A 194 -5.15 3.04 10.87
C LYS A 194 -4.33 1.78 11.15
N ASN A 195 -4.52 0.74 10.34
CA ASN A 195 -3.61 -0.42 10.32
C ASN A 195 -2.76 -0.39 9.05
N GLY A 196 -1.51 0.08 9.16
CA GLY A 196 -0.45 -0.24 8.20
C GLY A 196 -0.43 0.50 6.85
N LEU A 197 -1.25 1.54 6.65
CA LEU A 197 -1.20 2.64 5.64
C LEU A 197 -2.54 2.94 4.96
N ASP A 198 -3.55 2.09 5.10
CA ASP A 198 -4.86 2.31 4.42
C ASP A 198 -5.88 3.00 5.33
N ARG A 199 -6.36 4.16 4.88
CA ARG A 199 -7.48 4.86 5.51
C ARG A 199 -8.75 4.01 5.37
N ARG A 200 -9.51 3.83 6.46
CA ARG A 200 -10.79 3.13 6.41
C ARG A 200 -11.83 4.03 5.73
N ILE A 201 -12.58 3.46 4.79
CA ILE A 201 -13.72 4.13 4.16
C ILE A 201 -14.96 3.76 4.97
N GLY A 202 -15.57 4.75 5.58
CA GLY A 202 -16.91 4.66 6.14
C GLY A 202 -17.96 5.25 5.20
N HIS A 203 -19.21 5.01 5.53
CA HIS A 203 -20.37 5.63 4.92
C HIS A 203 -20.76 6.91 5.67
N GLY A 204 -21.25 7.90 4.94
CA GLY A 204 -21.98 9.03 5.50
C GLY A 204 -23.43 8.64 5.78
N PRO A 205 -24.10 9.32 6.73
CA PRO A 205 -25.51 9.09 7.02
C PRO A 205 -26.39 9.52 5.85
N SER A 206 -27.53 8.85 5.67
CA SER A 206 -28.54 9.26 4.69
C SER A 206 -29.30 10.48 5.22
N ALA A 207 -29.13 11.61 4.57
CA ALA A 207 -29.67 12.90 5.02
C ALA A 207 -31.20 12.85 5.19
N GLY A 208 -31.70 13.46 6.28
CA GLY A 208 -33.13 13.60 6.54
C GLY A 208 -33.85 12.32 6.98
N ARG A 209 -33.12 11.23 7.26
CA ARG A 209 -33.70 9.96 7.73
C ARG A 209 -33.11 9.57 9.08
N GLY A 210 -33.98 9.17 10.01
CA GLY A 210 -33.54 8.62 11.29
C GLY A 210 -32.78 9.58 12.19
N THR A 211 -32.14 9.03 13.22
CA THR A 211 -31.28 9.74 14.18
C THR A 211 -29.83 9.38 13.87
N VAL A 212 -28.99 10.38 13.66
CA VAL A 212 -27.55 10.21 13.49
C VAL A 212 -26.87 10.44 14.83
N LEU A 213 -26.00 9.52 15.23
CA LEU A 213 -25.19 9.60 16.43
C LEU A 213 -23.72 9.69 16.02
N GLU A 214 -23.01 10.58 16.68
CA GLU A 214 -21.68 11.03 16.27
C GLU A 214 -20.73 10.97 17.47
N ASP A 215 -19.45 10.77 17.21
CA ASP A 215 -18.38 11.09 18.15
C ASP A 215 -17.71 12.42 17.76
N ASP A 216 -16.54 12.72 18.33
CA ASP A 216 -15.77 13.92 17.99
C ASP A 216 -15.20 13.90 16.56
N LYS A 217 -15.20 12.74 15.89
CA LYS A 217 -14.77 12.52 14.51
C LYS A 217 -15.94 12.42 13.52
N GLY A 218 -17.17 12.55 14.00
CA GLY A 218 -18.38 12.65 13.20
C GLY A 218 -19.27 11.39 13.22
N PRO A 219 -20.10 11.18 12.19
CA PRO A 219 -21.23 10.26 12.28
C PRO A 219 -20.84 8.78 12.25
N LEU A 220 -21.18 8.06 13.32
CA LEU A 220 -20.82 6.65 13.50
C LEU A 220 -22.03 5.73 13.35
N VAL A 221 -23.17 6.10 13.91
CA VAL A 221 -24.38 5.27 13.90
C VAL A 221 -25.55 6.06 13.32
N GLN A 222 -26.38 5.40 12.52
CA GLN A 222 -27.67 5.94 12.10
C GLN A 222 -28.79 4.99 12.50
N ILE A 223 -29.79 5.49 13.23
CA ILE A 223 -30.94 4.71 13.69
C ILE A 223 -32.17 5.10 12.87
N VAL A 224 -32.81 4.13 12.22
CA VAL A 224 -34.04 4.30 11.45
C VAL A 224 -35.09 3.32 12.01
N GLY A 225 -35.91 3.80 12.94
CA GLY A 225 -36.86 2.94 13.64
C GLY A 225 -36.13 1.91 14.51
N SER A 226 -36.40 0.62 14.33
CA SER A 226 -35.68 -0.49 14.99
C SER A 226 -34.38 -0.91 14.29
N ASN A 227 -33.95 -0.18 13.26
CA ASN A 227 -32.78 -0.51 12.45
C ASN A 227 -31.60 0.39 12.82
N VAL A 228 -30.49 -0.23 13.19
CA VAL A 228 -29.23 0.41 13.56
C VAL A 228 -28.20 0.16 12.47
N TYR A 229 -27.68 1.22 11.87
CA TYR A 229 -26.63 1.14 10.86
C TYR A 229 -25.32 1.63 11.43
N PHE A 230 -24.32 0.77 11.47
CA PHE A 230 -22.94 1.15 11.76
C PHE A 230 -22.31 1.63 10.46
N LEU A 231 -22.05 2.94 10.42
CA LEU A 231 -21.58 3.65 9.25
C LEU A 231 -20.08 3.43 9.00
N ILE A 232 -19.40 2.68 9.85
CA ILE A 232 -17.97 2.40 9.76
C ILE A 232 -17.75 0.88 9.75
N PRO A 233 -16.66 0.39 9.13
CA PRO A 233 -16.29 -1.01 9.24
C PRO A 233 -15.85 -1.33 10.66
N VAL A 234 -16.59 -2.22 11.33
CA VAL A 234 -16.32 -2.66 12.71
C VAL A 234 -15.79 -4.09 12.80
N ILE A 235 -15.73 -4.81 11.68
CA ILE A 235 -15.17 -6.15 11.55
C ILE A 235 -14.07 -6.12 10.49
N SER A 236 -12.87 -6.50 10.86
CA SER A 236 -11.73 -6.75 9.99
C SER A 236 -10.83 -7.83 10.62
N ASP A 237 -10.08 -8.54 9.79
CA ASP A 237 -9.03 -9.50 10.12
C ASP A 237 -7.86 -8.95 10.98
N LYS A 238 -7.63 -7.63 10.92
CA LYS A 238 -6.45 -6.98 11.52
C LYS A 238 -6.82 -6.24 12.81
N ASP A 239 -6.27 -6.69 13.94
CA ASP A 239 -6.41 -6.11 15.29
C ASP A 239 -7.78 -6.34 15.97
N LEU A 240 -8.00 -7.60 16.34
CA LEU A 240 -9.21 -8.10 17.01
C LEU A 240 -9.58 -7.30 18.28
N GLY A 241 -8.57 -6.94 19.08
CA GLY A 241 -8.77 -6.27 20.37
C GLY A 241 -9.34 -4.86 20.23
N ARG A 242 -8.75 -4.03 19.36
CA ARG A 242 -9.26 -2.68 19.11
C ARG A 242 -10.63 -2.69 18.45
N GLN A 243 -10.87 -3.60 17.52
CA GLN A 243 -12.16 -3.69 16.84
C GLN A 243 -13.29 -4.11 17.77
N GLN A 244 -13.02 -5.05 18.69
CA GLN A 244 -14.00 -5.40 19.71
C GLN A 244 -14.40 -4.16 20.52
N GLN A 245 -13.43 -3.34 20.96
CA GLN A 245 -13.71 -2.12 21.72
C GLN A 245 -14.55 -1.11 20.91
N VAL A 246 -14.23 -0.92 19.63
CA VAL A 246 -15.02 -0.06 18.73
C VAL A 246 -16.44 -0.61 18.57
N PHE A 247 -16.58 -1.91 18.30
CA PHE A 247 -17.88 -2.55 18.15
C PHE A 247 -18.76 -2.40 19.40
N GLU A 248 -18.21 -2.68 20.58
CA GLU A 248 -18.91 -2.51 21.85
C GLU A 248 -19.33 -1.05 22.07
N SER A 249 -18.45 -0.09 21.76
CA SER A 249 -18.75 1.34 21.87
C SER A 249 -19.86 1.77 20.90
N MET A 250 -19.89 1.22 19.69
CA MET A 250 -20.95 1.46 18.70
C MET A 250 -22.31 0.92 19.17
N VAL A 251 -22.32 -0.28 19.76
CA VAL A 251 -23.55 -0.86 20.32
C VAL A 251 -24.05 -0.02 21.49
N LYS A 252 -23.16 0.46 22.38
CA LYS A 252 -23.53 1.37 23.47
C LYS A 252 -24.14 2.66 22.96
N LEU A 253 -23.47 3.32 22.01
CA LEU A 253 -23.97 4.54 21.37
C LEU A 253 -25.35 4.31 20.75
N ALA A 254 -25.53 3.21 20.00
CA ALA A 254 -26.81 2.86 19.41
C ALA A 254 -27.90 2.60 20.47
N TRP A 255 -27.57 1.92 21.56
CA TRP A 255 -28.50 1.63 22.65
C TRP A 255 -29.02 2.90 23.32
N GLU A 256 -28.12 3.84 23.61
CA GLU A 256 -28.48 5.15 24.16
C GLU A 256 -29.39 5.92 23.20
N GLY A 257 -29.05 5.91 21.90
CA GLY A 257 -29.84 6.58 20.87
C GLY A 257 -31.24 5.98 20.67
N LEU A 258 -31.41 4.67 20.83
CA LEU A 258 -32.72 4.00 20.78
C LEU A 258 -33.60 4.37 21.99
N ARG A 259 -32.99 4.63 23.14
CA ARG A 259 -33.71 5.03 24.38
C ARG A 259 -33.99 6.52 24.42
N ALA A 260 -33.17 7.34 23.78
CA ALA A 260 -33.42 8.76 23.63
C ALA A 260 -34.71 8.94 22.82
N LYS A 261 -35.77 9.48 23.44
CA LYS A 261 -37.01 9.79 22.72
C LYS A 261 -36.67 10.72 21.57
N PRO A 262 -36.81 10.30 20.29
CA PRO A 262 -36.45 11.18 19.20
C PRO A 262 -37.36 12.40 19.27
N ALA A 263 -36.78 13.59 19.25
CA ALA A 263 -37.55 14.81 19.06
C ALA A 263 -38.27 14.66 17.72
N LYS A 264 -39.58 14.37 17.76
CA LYS A 264 -40.42 14.23 16.55
C LYS A 264 -40.50 15.58 15.86
N LYS A 265 -39.46 15.98 15.14
CA LYS A 265 -39.51 17.08 14.18
C LYS A 265 -40.39 16.59 13.04
N LYS A 266 -41.64 17.06 13.00
CA LYS A 266 -42.51 16.84 11.83
C LYS A 266 -41.73 17.33 10.60
N PRO A 267 -41.61 16.51 9.54
CA PRO A 267 -40.94 16.94 8.33
C PRO A 267 -41.62 18.22 7.83
N ALA A 268 -40.84 19.28 7.65
CA ALA A 268 -41.37 20.55 7.16
C ALA A 268 -41.96 20.31 5.76
N ARG A 269 -43.21 20.73 5.55
CA ARG A 269 -43.87 20.61 4.25
C ARG A 269 -43.14 21.51 3.25
N ILE A 270 -42.44 20.92 2.29
CA ILE A 270 -41.66 21.66 1.30
C ILE A 270 -42.64 22.48 0.43
N ARG A 271 -42.46 23.81 0.40
CA ARG A 271 -43.22 24.71 -0.49
C ARG A 271 -42.70 24.55 -1.92
N ARG A 272 -43.57 24.59 -2.94
CA ARG A 272 -43.20 24.42 -4.36
C ARG A 272 -42.01 25.31 -4.80
N GLY A 273 -41.94 26.55 -4.32
CA GLY A 273 -40.82 27.46 -4.61
C GLY A 273 -39.47 27.02 -4.03
N ALA A 274 -39.49 26.41 -2.84
CA ALA A 274 -38.28 25.88 -2.20
C ALA A 274 -37.72 24.66 -2.95
N LEU A 275 -38.60 23.81 -3.49
CA LEU A 275 -38.19 22.66 -4.31
C LEU A 275 -37.45 23.10 -5.57
N LYS A 276 -37.97 24.13 -6.28
CA LYS A 276 -37.32 24.67 -7.48
C LYS A 276 -35.93 25.26 -7.15
N GLN A 277 -35.82 26.03 -6.06
CA GLN A 277 -34.55 26.61 -5.63
C GLN A 277 -33.53 25.55 -5.21
N MET A 278 -33.97 24.49 -4.51
CA MET A 278 -33.11 23.36 -4.14
C MET A 278 -32.65 22.59 -5.38
N ALA A 279 -33.56 22.29 -6.31
CA ALA A 279 -33.23 21.62 -7.56
C ALA A 279 -32.21 22.43 -8.37
N GLN A 280 -32.41 23.75 -8.51
CA GLN A 280 -31.45 24.63 -9.18
C GLN A 280 -30.07 24.58 -8.50
N LYS A 281 -30.04 24.70 -7.17
CA LYS A 281 -28.80 24.64 -6.37
C LYS A 281 -28.06 23.30 -6.52
N TRP A 282 -28.78 22.20 -6.77
CA TRP A 282 -28.17 20.87 -6.98
C TRP A 282 -27.70 20.65 -8.41
N LEU A 283 -28.45 21.17 -9.39
CA LEU A 283 -28.18 20.92 -10.80
C LEU A 283 -27.07 21.81 -11.35
N ASP A 284 -26.97 23.07 -10.93
CA ASP A 284 -25.96 23.99 -11.47
C ASP A 284 -24.51 23.54 -11.20
N PRO A 285 -24.13 23.12 -9.97
CA PRO A 285 -22.78 22.61 -9.72
C PRO A 285 -22.52 21.29 -10.45
N LYS A 286 -23.55 20.43 -10.60
CA LYS A 286 -23.42 19.17 -11.33
C LYS A 286 -23.19 19.40 -12.82
N ALA A 287 -23.93 20.33 -13.44
CA ALA A 287 -23.73 20.69 -14.84
C ALA A 287 -22.32 21.24 -15.07
N LYS A 288 -21.84 22.11 -14.17
CA LYS A 288 -20.47 22.63 -14.22
C LYS A 288 -19.44 21.51 -14.07
N HIS A 289 -19.60 20.63 -13.08
CA HIS A 289 -18.69 19.52 -12.84
C HIS A 289 -18.65 18.55 -14.03
N ILE A 290 -19.79 18.22 -14.62
CA ILE A 290 -19.84 17.37 -15.82
C ILE A 290 -19.10 18.04 -16.99
N ALA A 291 -19.25 19.36 -17.17
CA ALA A 291 -18.53 20.08 -18.21
C ALA A 291 -17.00 20.08 -17.97
N GLU A 292 -16.56 20.21 -16.71
CA GLU A 292 -15.14 20.11 -16.32
C GLU A 292 -14.59 18.69 -16.57
N GLU A 293 -15.36 17.65 -16.26
CA GLU A 293 -14.97 16.25 -16.53
C GLU A 293 -14.88 15.95 -18.03
N ILE A 294 -15.82 16.46 -18.84
CA ILE A 294 -15.75 16.37 -20.30
C ILE A 294 -14.47 17.03 -20.82
N ALA A 295 -14.17 18.25 -20.37
CA ALA A 295 -12.96 18.96 -20.78
C ALA A 295 -11.67 18.22 -20.37
N ARG A 296 -11.65 17.55 -19.20
CA ARG A 296 -10.53 16.70 -18.79
C ARG A 296 -10.38 15.49 -19.72
N CYS A 297 -11.47 14.79 -20.02
CA CYS A 297 -11.46 13.66 -20.94
C CYS A 297 -10.97 14.07 -22.34
N ASP A 298 -11.40 15.22 -22.85
CA ASP A 298 -10.95 15.75 -24.15
C ASP A 298 -9.43 16.03 -24.16
N ALA A 299 -8.90 16.62 -23.08
CA ALA A 299 -7.46 16.86 -22.94
C ALA A 299 -6.66 15.54 -22.90
N GLU A 300 -7.15 14.51 -22.21
CA GLU A 300 -6.54 13.17 -22.20
C GLU A 300 -6.56 12.53 -23.58
N ILE A 301 -7.67 12.65 -24.33
CA ILE A 301 -7.77 12.16 -25.71
C ILE A 301 -6.70 12.79 -26.59
N ASP A 302 -6.44 14.09 -26.44
CA ASP A 302 -5.42 14.78 -27.24
C ASP A 302 -3.98 14.34 -26.88
N VAL A 303 -3.69 14.07 -25.61
CA VAL A 303 -2.41 13.45 -25.20
C VAL A 303 -2.23 12.09 -25.85
N TYR A 304 -3.25 11.23 -25.82
CA TYR A 304 -3.17 9.91 -26.44
C TYR A 304 -3.03 9.99 -27.96
N ARG A 305 -3.66 10.95 -28.63
CA ARG A 305 -3.47 11.20 -30.07
C ARG A 305 -2.04 11.59 -30.40
N GLN A 306 -1.41 12.43 -29.60
CA GLN A 306 0.00 12.81 -29.77
C GLN A 306 0.93 11.60 -29.62
N GLN A 307 0.72 10.78 -28.58
CA GLN A 307 1.49 9.55 -28.38
C GLN A 307 1.32 8.58 -29.55
N LEU A 308 0.09 8.40 -30.03
CA LEU A 308 -0.20 7.55 -31.19
C LEU A 308 0.52 8.05 -32.45
N ALA A 309 0.55 9.36 -32.69
CA ALA A 309 1.28 9.95 -33.82
C ALA A 309 2.79 9.69 -33.73
N VAL A 310 3.40 9.79 -32.55
CA VAL A 310 4.82 9.44 -32.32
C VAL A 310 5.05 7.97 -32.65
N MET A 311 4.18 7.06 -32.18
CA MET A 311 4.33 5.63 -32.45
C MET A 311 4.16 5.28 -33.94
N TYR A 312 3.24 5.93 -34.66
CA TYR A 312 3.11 5.76 -36.12
C TYR A 312 4.36 6.24 -36.87
N ARG A 313 4.98 7.34 -36.44
CA ARG A 313 6.23 7.82 -37.01
C ARG A 313 7.35 6.80 -36.82
N VAL A 314 7.55 6.33 -35.58
CA VAL A 314 8.55 5.31 -35.25
C VAL A 314 8.31 4.02 -36.05
N ARG A 315 7.05 3.56 -36.15
CA ARG A 315 6.70 2.41 -36.97
C ARG A 315 7.08 2.62 -38.45
N ARG A 316 6.75 3.77 -39.03
CA ARG A 316 7.07 4.08 -40.43
C ARG A 316 8.58 4.12 -40.67
N GLU A 317 9.34 4.65 -39.71
CA GLU A 317 10.82 4.62 -39.74
C GLU A 317 11.34 3.17 -39.78
N TYR A 318 10.82 2.27 -38.93
CA TYR A 318 11.17 0.86 -38.97
C TYR A 318 10.72 0.14 -40.26
N GLU A 319 9.55 0.46 -40.80
CA GLU A 319 9.08 -0.10 -42.08
C GLU A 319 10.00 0.30 -43.23
N MET A 320 10.38 1.59 -43.31
CA MET A 320 11.34 2.08 -44.31
C MET A 320 12.70 1.42 -44.16
N PHE A 321 13.17 1.24 -42.92
CA PHE A 321 14.43 0.55 -42.65
C PHE A 321 14.37 -0.92 -43.12
N ARG A 322 13.32 -1.65 -42.74
CA ARG A 322 13.07 -3.02 -43.22
C ARG A 322 13.06 -3.09 -44.74
N ASP A 323 12.32 -2.22 -45.41
CA ASP A 323 12.19 -2.23 -46.86
C ASP A 323 13.52 -1.93 -47.56
N THR A 324 14.34 -1.06 -46.95
CA THR A 324 15.72 -0.79 -47.40
C THR A 324 16.58 -2.05 -47.31
N LEU A 325 16.50 -2.78 -46.19
CA LEU A 325 17.23 -4.04 -46.00
C LEU A 325 16.79 -5.13 -46.99
N THR A 326 15.50 -5.20 -47.34
CA THR A 326 14.96 -6.29 -48.16
C THR A 326 15.00 -6.02 -49.67
N THR A 327 14.92 -4.77 -50.11
CA THR A 327 14.70 -4.44 -51.54
C THR A 327 15.97 -3.98 -52.26
N SER A 328 16.97 -3.49 -51.53
CA SER A 328 17.97 -2.58 -52.12
C SER A 328 19.35 -3.20 -52.41
N GLY A 329 19.46 -4.54 -52.46
CA GLY A 329 20.77 -5.20 -52.48
C GLY A 329 21.68 -4.74 -51.33
N PHE A 330 21.07 -4.25 -50.24
CA PHE A 330 21.79 -3.61 -49.13
C PHE A 330 22.66 -4.65 -48.43
N ILE A 331 22.08 -5.82 -48.15
CA ILE A 331 22.79 -6.95 -47.56
C ILE A 331 24.00 -7.33 -48.43
N GLU A 332 23.83 -7.46 -49.74
CA GLU A 332 24.92 -7.79 -50.67
C GLU A 332 26.01 -6.72 -50.68
N ARG A 333 25.63 -5.43 -50.68
CA ARG A 333 26.59 -4.31 -50.61
C ARG A 333 27.36 -4.30 -49.29
N GLU A 334 26.70 -4.48 -48.16
CA GLU A 334 27.38 -4.51 -46.86
C GLU A 334 28.25 -5.77 -46.71
N LEU A 335 27.77 -6.95 -47.13
CA LEU A 335 28.58 -8.17 -47.16
C LEU A 335 29.81 -8.04 -48.07
N SER A 336 29.72 -7.29 -49.17
CA SER A 336 30.85 -7.06 -50.06
C SER A 336 31.97 -6.23 -49.42
N ARG A 337 31.68 -5.45 -48.37
CA ARG A 337 32.67 -4.65 -47.62
C ARG A 337 33.43 -5.46 -46.57
N VAL A 338 32.81 -6.49 -46.01
CA VAL A 338 33.37 -7.27 -44.88
C VAL A 338 34.82 -7.72 -45.13
N PRO A 339 35.21 -8.25 -46.31
CA PRO A 339 36.60 -8.64 -46.55
C PRO A 339 37.59 -7.49 -46.48
N GLU A 340 37.23 -6.31 -47.00
CA GLU A 340 38.09 -5.13 -46.97
C GLU A 340 38.17 -4.54 -45.57
N ASP A 341 37.04 -4.44 -44.87
CA ASP A 341 37.02 -3.97 -43.48
C ASP A 341 37.84 -4.88 -42.57
N THR A 342 37.71 -6.19 -42.73
CA THR A 342 38.50 -7.19 -41.98
C THR A 342 39.99 -7.02 -42.27
N ARG A 343 40.37 -6.82 -43.54
CA ARG A 343 41.77 -6.59 -43.93
C ARG A 343 42.31 -5.30 -43.30
N ARG A 344 41.57 -4.20 -43.38
CA ARG A 344 41.95 -2.91 -42.78
C ARG A 344 42.15 -3.05 -41.28
N LEU A 345 41.22 -3.71 -40.59
CA LEU A 345 41.30 -3.94 -39.15
C LEU A 345 42.51 -4.80 -38.76
N ILE A 346 42.70 -5.97 -39.40
CA ILE A 346 43.83 -6.86 -39.10
C ILE A 346 45.18 -6.18 -39.39
N SER A 347 45.23 -5.32 -40.40
CA SER A 347 46.44 -4.57 -40.75
C SER A 347 46.75 -3.39 -39.83
N HIS A 348 45.80 -2.98 -38.97
CA HIS A 348 45.97 -1.80 -38.14
C HIS A 348 46.94 -2.08 -36.97
N PRO A 349 47.95 -1.23 -36.73
CA PRO A 349 49.02 -1.51 -35.77
C PRO A 349 48.54 -1.69 -34.33
N LEU A 350 47.44 -1.02 -33.95
CA LEU A 350 46.83 -1.11 -32.61
C LEU A 350 45.83 -2.24 -32.44
N VAL A 351 45.49 -2.97 -33.51
CA VAL A 351 44.56 -4.10 -33.41
C VAL A 351 45.37 -5.36 -33.07
N ALA A 352 44.92 -6.09 -32.05
CA ALA A 352 45.49 -7.36 -31.62
C ALA A 352 44.69 -8.54 -32.19
N SER A 353 43.36 -8.45 -32.18
CA SER A 353 42.47 -9.49 -32.68
C SER A 353 41.19 -8.90 -33.29
N VAL A 354 40.57 -9.66 -34.19
CA VAL A 354 39.25 -9.36 -34.75
C VAL A 354 38.44 -10.65 -34.71
N GLU A 355 37.33 -10.63 -33.98
CA GLU A 355 36.49 -11.79 -33.73
C GLU A 355 35.05 -11.49 -34.09
N LEU A 356 34.45 -12.35 -34.92
CA LEU A 356 33.02 -12.32 -35.17
C LEU A 356 32.32 -13.17 -34.12
N VAL A 357 31.42 -12.55 -33.36
CA VAL A 357 30.61 -13.21 -32.33
C VAL A 357 29.14 -13.22 -32.74
N GLN A 358 28.32 -14.00 -32.03
CA GLN A 358 26.91 -14.17 -32.37
C GLN A 358 26.13 -12.85 -32.46
N ASP A 359 26.49 -11.85 -31.63
CA ASP A 359 25.80 -10.56 -31.56
C ASP A 359 26.59 -9.42 -32.24
N GLY A 360 27.62 -9.70 -33.06
CA GLY A 360 28.34 -8.65 -33.79
C GLY A 360 29.86 -8.86 -33.88
N LEU A 361 30.62 -7.76 -33.83
CA LEU A 361 32.07 -7.74 -34.01
C LEU A 361 32.77 -7.32 -32.72
N HIS A 362 33.77 -8.08 -32.31
CA HIS A 362 34.70 -7.74 -31.23
C HIS A 362 36.08 -7.48 -31.83
N VAL A 363 36.71 -6.35 -31.47
CA VAL A 363 38.06 -6.00 -31.88
C VAL A 363 38.91 -5.77 -30.64
N GLY A 364 39.82 -6.71 -30.36
CA GLY A 364 40.81 -6.56 -29.30
C GLY A 364 41.92 -5.61 -29.74
N THR A 365 42.29 -4.68 -28.88
CA THR A 365 43.38 -3.74 -29.11
C THR A 365 44.64 -4.23 -28.41
N LYS A 366 45.80 -3.81 -28.93
CA LYS A 366 47.04 -3.79 -28.15
C LYS A 366 46.95 -2.70 -27.08
N GLN A 367 47.99 -2.62 -26.26
CA GLN A 367 48.15 -1.57 -25.26
C GLN A 367 47.92 -0.17 -25.87
N ILE A 368 46.89 0.53 -25.41
CA ILE A 368 46.60 1.91 -25.77
C ILE A 368 47.41 2.84 -24.86
N VAL A 369 47.96 3.89 -25.47
CA VAL A 369 48.77 4.91 -24.80
C VAL A 369 48.23 6.28 -25.17
N ILE A 370 47.95 7.11 -24.17
CA ILE A 370 47.48 8.49 -24.35
C ILE A 370 48.65 9.43 -24.10
N GLU A 371 48.87 10.37 -25.02
CA GLU A 371 49.81 11.46 -24.80
C GLU A 371 49.09 12.68 -24.22
N HIS A 372 49.53 13.13 -23.04
CA HIS A 372 48.99 14.33 -22.40
C HIS A 372 50.11 15.12 -21.73
N ALA A 373 50.18 16.42 -22.03
CA ALA A 373 51.17 17.34 -21.47
C ALA A 373 52.63 16.83 -21.60
N GLY A 374 52.97 16.24 -22.75
CA GLY A 374 54.32 15.72 -23.04
C GLY A 374 54.68 14.42 -22.30
N ARG A 375 53.71 13.76 -21.66
CA ARG A 375 53.87 12.45 -21.01
C ARG A 375 52.97 11.41 -21.68
N ARG A 376 53.41 10.17 -21.67
CA ARG A 376 52.70 9.02 -22.24
C ARG A 376 52.11 8.18 -21.10
N TYR A 377 50.82 7.90 -21.19
CA TYR A 377 50.06 7.17 -20.17
C TYR A 377 49.49 5.90 -20.81
N PRO A 378 50.07 4.72 -20.54
CA PRO A 378 49.46 3.47 -20.95
C PRO A 378 48.16 3.32 -20.16
N VAL A 379 47.02 3.10 -20.83
CA VAL A 379 45.67 3.04 -20.20
C VAL A 379 45.05 1.65 -20.16
N GLY A 380 45.55 0.74 -21.00
CA GLY A 380 45.21 -0.68 -21.00
C GLY A 380 44.99 -1.23 -22.41
N GLU A 381 44.55 -2.48 -22.45
CA GLU A 381 44.08 -3.16 -23.66
C GLU A 381 42.56 -3.17 -23.65
N PHE A 382 41.93 -2.91 -24.79
CA PHE A 382 40.48 -2.79 -24.89
C PHE A 382 39.90 -3.83 -25.85
N VAL A 383 38.65 -4.21 -25.62
CA VAL A 383 37.80 -4.83 -26.63
C VAL A 383 36.75 -3.82 -27.06
N ILE A 384 36.81 -3.46 -28.33
CA ILE A 384 35.82 -2.64 -29.00
C ILE A 384 34.72 -3.57 -29.50
N ARG A 385 33.51 -3.39 -28.97
CA ARG A 385 32.36 -4.25 -29.29
C ARG A 385 31.35 -3.46 -30.09
N ILE A 386 31.05 -3.91 -31.30
CA ILE A 386 30.00 -3.39 -32.15
C ILE A 386 28.95 -4.46 -32.30
N ASN A 387 27.75 -4.26 -31.73
CA ASN A 387 26.70 -5.27 -31.85
C ASN A 387 25.99 -5.22 -33.20
N GLN A 388 25.09 -6.18 -33.46
CA GLN A 388 24.28 -6.25 -34.69
C GLN A 388 23.36 -5.04 -34.94
N HIS A 389 23.21 -4.15 -33.95
CA HIS A 389 22.47 -2.90 -34.07
C HIS A 389 23.38 -1.68 -34.27
N GLY A 390 24.69 -1.89 -34.44
CA GLY A 390 25.67 -0.81 -34.57
C GLY A 390 25.95 -0.07 -33.25
N ARG A 391 25.55 -0.59 -32.09
CA ARG A 391 25.90 -0.01 -30.80
C ARG A 391 27.34 -0.35 -30.45
N VAL A 392 28.13 0.68 -30.16
CA VAL A 392 29.53 0.54 -29.75
C VAL A 392 29.64 0.56 -28.21
N SER A 393 30.39 -0.38 -27.66
CA SER A 393 30.79 -0.40 -26.24
C SER A 393 32.26 -0.82 -26.12
N LEU A 394 32.91 -0.42 -25.03
CA LEU A 394 34.35 -0.60 -24.83
C LEU A 394 34.61 -1.26 -23.49
N TRP A 395 35.33 -2.37 -23.50
CA TRP A 395 35.75 -3.07 -22.29
C TRP A 395 37.26 -2.97 -22.14
N ASN A 396 37.76 -2.56 -20.98
CA ASN A 396 39.20 -2.56 -20.70
C ASN A 396 39.54 -3.90 -20.07
N GLU A 397 40.22 -4.77 -20.82
CA GLU A 397 40.59 -6.12 -20.35
C GLU A 397 41.79 -6.09 -19.43
N SER A 398 42.69 -5.13 -19.66
CA SER A 398 43.97 -5.01 -18.95
C SER A 398 44.21 -3.57 -18.48
N PRO A 399 43.37 -3.01 -17.59
CA PRO A 399 43.54 -1.63 -17.14
C PRO A 399 44.84 -1.46 -16.36
N THR A 400 45.59 -0.41 -16.69
CA THR A 400 46.87 -0.07 -16.05
C THR A 400 46.70 0.90 -14.87
N HIS A 401 45.50 1.42 -14.64
CA HIS A 401 45.22 2.29 -13.51
C HIS A 401 45.34 1.51 -12.19
N PRO A 402 45.92 2.08 -11.10
CA PRO A 402 46.08 1.37 -9.83
C PRO A 402 44.79 0.91 -9.16
N LYS A 403 43.66 1.53 -9.53
CA LYS A 403 42.32 1.17 -9.04
C LYS A 403 41.48 0.38 -10.06
N ASN A 404 42.10 -0.17 -11.11
CA ASN A 404 41.41 -0.91 -12.17
C ASN A 404 40.33 -0.05 -12.87
N GLU A 405 40.56 1.25 -12.97
CA GLU A 405 39.67 2.18 -13.67
C GLU A 405 39.95 2.11 -15.18
N SER A 406 38.86 2.15 -15.97
CA SER A 406 38.93 2.21 -17.43
C SER A 406 39.31 3.61 -17.92
N HIS A 407 39.33 3.81 -19.24
CA HIS A 407 39.61 5.11 -19.87
C HIS A 407 38.79 6.26 -19.23
N PRO A 408 39.35 7.48 -19.10
CA PRO A 408 38.70 8.65 -18.48
C PRO A 408 37.27 9.01 -18.95
N HIS A 409 36.89 8.56 -20.15
CA HIS A 409 35.60 8.84 -20.80
C HIS A 409 34.77 7.57 -21.05
N ILE A 410 35.04 6.48 -20.34
CA ILE A 410 34.26 5.24 -20.38
C ILE A 410 33.59 5.05 -19.01
N ASN A 411 32.27 4.90 -19.03
CA ASN A 411 31.48 4.57 -17.84
C ASN A 411 31.76 3.13 -17.38
N ASP A 412 31.38 2.79 -16.15
CA ASP A 412 31.62 1.44 -15.59
C ASP A 412 30.87 0.32 -16.35
N ASP A 413 29.81 0.66 -17.09
CA ASP A 413 29.07 -0.26 -17.96
C ASP A 413 29.73 -0.47 -19.33
N GLY A 414 30.86 0.20 -19.58
CA GLY A 414 31.57 0.18 -20.86
C GLY A 414 30.97 1.10 -21.92
N THR A 415 30.00 1.96 -21.59
CA THR A 415 29.45 2.95 -22.52
C THR A 415 30.42 4.16 -22.61
N PRO A 416 31.01 4.43 -23.79
CA PRO A 416 31.90 5.57 -23.98
C PRO A 416 31.14 6.88 -24.20
N CYS A 417 31.69 7.98 -23.71
CA CYS A 417 31.28 9.33 -24.11
C CYS A 417 32.23 9.84 -25.21
N PHE A 418 31.86 9.62 -26.46
CA PHE A 418 32.68 10.01 -27.61
C PHE A 418 32.71 11.53 -27.89
N GLY A 419 31.88 12.33 -27.20
CA GLY A 419 31.75 13.76 -27.46
C GLY A 419 31.31 14.04 -28.90
N ASN A 420 32.00 14.94 -29.59
CA ASN A 420 31.62 15.39 -30.94
C ASN A 420 31.75 14.31 -32.03
N VAL A 421 32.46 13.21 -31.78
CA VAL A 421 32.60 12.10 -32.76
C VAL A 421 31.56 10.99 -32.56
N THR A 422 30.64 11.14 -31.61
CA THR A 422 29.56 10.17 -31.34
C THR A 422 28.76 9.87 -32.60
N ASP A 423 28.25 10.89 -33.28
CA ASP A 423 27.39 10.72 -34.46
C ASP A 423 28.11 9.99 -35.60
N VAL A 424 29.39 10.30 -35.83
CA VAL A 424 30.21 9.68 -36.87
C VAL A 424 30.46 8.19 -36.58
N ILE A 425 30.80 7.87 -35.32
CA ILE A 425 31.03 6.48 -34.89
C ILE A 425 29.73 5.69 -34.95
N THR A 426 28.63 6.23 -34.42
CA THR A 426 27.32 5.57 -34.43
C THR A 426 26.79 5.39 -35.84
N GLN A 427 26.96 6.36 -36.72
CA GLN A 427 26.58 6.24 -38.13
C GLN A 427 27.40 5.15 -38.83
N ALA A 428 28.74 5.18 -38.72
CA ALA A 428 29.59 4.16 -39.35
C ALA A 428 29.26 2.75 -38.85
N ALA A 429 29.05 2.58 -37.54
CA ALA A 429 28.68 1.30 -36.95
C ALA A 429 27.28 0.83 -37.38
N GLY A 430 26.28 1.73 -37.43
CA GLY A 430 24.93 1.41 -37.90
C GLY A 430 24.85 1.10 -39.39
N GLU A 431 25.74 1.70 -40.18
CA GLU A 431 25.91 1.41 -41.61
C GLU A 431 26.82 0.20 -41.87
N HIS A 432 27.24 -0.53 -40.84
CA HIS A 432 28.10 -1.72 -40.95
C HIS A 432 29.46 -1.45 -41.61
N ARG A 433 29.91 -0.18 -41.59
CA ARG A 433 31.27 0.26 -41.95
C ARG A 433 32.20 0.04 -40.75
N TYR A 434 32.35 -1.23 -40.37
CA TYR A 434 33.01 -1.64 -39.14
C TYR A 434 34.43 -1.11 -39.02
N ALA A 435 35.21 -1.14 -40.11
CA ALA A 435 36.57 -0.61 -40.08
C ALA A 435 36.57 0.90 -39.77
N ASP A 436 35.70 1.68 -40.41
CA ASP A 436 35.62 3.13 -40.16
C ASP A 436 35.25 3.41 -38.70
N ALA A 437 34.23 2.72 -38.17
CA ALA A 437 33.79 2.87 -36.79
C ALA A 437 34.91 2.56 -35.79
N VAL A 438 35.58 1.42 -35.94
CA VAL A 438 36.68 1.00 -35.07
C VAL A 438 37.88 1.94 -35.18
N LEU A 439 38.24 2.40 -36.38
CA LEU A 439 39.35 3.34 -36.56
C LEU A 439 39.08 4.69 -35.89
N HIS A 440 37.83 5.18 -35.95
CA HIS A 440 37.43 6.37 -35.19
C HIS A 440 37.50 6.15 -33.68
N VAL A 441 37.10 4.98 -33.20
CA VAL A 441 37.21 4.60 -31.78
C VAL A 441 38.68 4.53 -31.34
N LEU A 442 39.55 3.89 -32.12
CA LEU A 442 40.99 3.79 -31.82
C LEU A 442 41.63 5.18 -31.75
N ARG A 443 41.33 6.04 -32.72
CA ARG A 443 41.80 7.43 -32.70
C ARG A 443 41.26 8.20 -31.48
N TRP A 444 40.02 7.96 -31.10
CA TRP A 444 39.45 8.55 -29.89
C TRP A 444 40.10 8.00 -28.61
N LEU A 445 40.45 6.70 -28.56
CA LEU A 445 41.14 6.10 -27.43
C LEU A 445 42.55 6.69 -27.23
N GLU A 446 43.25 7.05 -28.31
CA GLU A 446 44.59 7.66 -28.22
C GLU A 446 44.55 9.18 -27.95
N TYR A 447 43.64 9.91 -28.60
CA TYR A 447 43.67 11.39 -28.66
C TYR A 447 42.42 12.06 -28.08
N GLY A 448 41.39 11.29 -27.69
CA GLY A 448 40.08 11.80 -27.25
C GLY A 448 40.05 12.28 -25.80
N TYR A 449 41.17 12.24 -25.07
CA TYR A 449 41.22 12.70 -23.68
C TYR A 449 41.01 14.22 -23.58
N THR A 450 39.85 14.61 -23.06
CA THR A 450 39.54 16.01 -22.71
C THR A 450 39.46 16.18 -21.19
N PRO A 451 40.41 16.88 -20.53
CA PRO A 451 40.45 16.99 -19.06
C PRO A 451 39.18 17.57 -18.45
N ALA A 452 38.50 18.50 -19.12
CA ALA A 452 37.35 19.23 -18.58
C ALA A 452 36.14 18.33 -18.26
N ILE A 453 35.96 17.25 -19.01
CA ILE A 453 34.79 16.36 -18.90
C ILE A 453 35.19 14.93 -18.48
N ALA A 454 36.48 14.70 -18.19
CA ALA A 454 37.01 13.41 -17.79
C ALA A 454 36.50 13.02 -16.40
N ARG A 455 36.00 11.78 -16.27
CA ARG A 455 35.58 11.20 -14.99
C ARG A 455 36.75 11.05 -14.03
N VAL A 456 37.89 10.64 -14.58
CA VAL A 456 39.16 10.46 -13.86
C VAL A 456 40.25 11.14 -14.68
N LYS A 457 41.14 11.88 -14.01
CA LYS A 457 42.23 12.61 -14.65
C LYS A 457 43.30 11.63 -15.14
N ILE A 458 43.78 11.77 -16.37
CA ILE A 458 44.76 10.83 -16.97
C ILE A 458 46.05 10.74 -16.15
N GLU A 459 46.37 11.79 -15.39
CA GLU A 459 47.54 11.89 -14.53
C GLU A 459 47.53 10.91 -13.36
N THR A 460 46.40 10.23 -13.09
CA THR A 460 46.32 9.15 -12.08
C THR A 460 46.81 7.80 -12.61
N TRP A 461 46.99 7.66 -13.93
CA TRP A 461 47.66 6.51 -14.52
C TRP A 461 49.18 6.61 -14.33
N PRO A 462 49.88 5.49 -14.10
CA PRO A 462 51.34 5.49 -14.06
C PRO A 462 51.87 5.88 -15.45
N PRO A 463 52.64 6.97 -15.61
CA PRO A 463 53.22 7.31 -16.90
C PRO A 463 54.22 6.22 -17.33
N GLU A 464 54.38 6.02 -18.64
CA GLU A 464 55.50 5.24 -19.17
C GLU A 464 56.79 5.82 -18.58
N SER A 465 57.61 4.97 -17.96
CA SER A 465 58.94 5.38 -17.51
C SER A 465 59.70 5.87 -18.74
N LEU A 466 60.10 7.14 -18.74
CA LEU A 466 61.04 7.64 -19.73
C LEU A 466 62.22 6.65 -19.77
N PRO A 467 62.65 6.18 -20.96
CA PRO A 467 63.80 5.30 -21.03
C PRO A 467 64.94 5.96 -20.26
N THR A 468 65.39 5.29 -19.20
CA THR A 468 66.51 5.77 -18.39
C THR A 468 67.66 6.05 -19.36
N PRO A 469 68.30 7.24 -19.37
CA PRO A 469 69.37 7.59 -20.31
C PRO A 469 70.65 6.71 -20.25
N ALA A 470 70.59 5.52 -19.63
CA ALA A 470 71.72 4.69 -19.28
C ALA A 470 71.97 3.49 -20.24
N GLU A 471 71.14 3.26 -21.25
CA GLU A 471 71.34 2.15 -22.23
C GLU A 471 71.55 2.61 -23.68
N SER A 472 71.75 3.90 -23.96
CA SER A 472 72.39 4.34 -25.21
C SER A 472 73.92 4.22 -25.12
N ARG A 473 74.43 3.08 -24.63
CA ARG A 473 75.85 2.74 -24.71
C ARG A 473 76.15 2.24 -26.12
N GLU A 474 76.87 3.07 -26.85
CA GLU A 474 77.91 2.71 -27.81
C GLU A 474 77.77 1.33 -28.49
N THR A 475 76.95 1.25 -29.53
CA THR A 475 77.41 0.56 -30.73
C THR A 475 78.06 1.61 -31.62
N ALA A 476 79.37 1.78 -31.42
CA ALA A 476 80.22 2.50 -32.34
C ALA A 476 80.10 1.85 -33.74
N VAL A 477 79.33 2.48 -34.63
CA VAL A 477 79.39 2.20 -36.06
C VAL A 477 80.66 2.88 -36.57
N PRO A 478 81.58 2.14 -37.21
CA PRO A 478 82.78 2.75 -37.77
C PRO A 478 82.40 3.67 -38.93
N ASN A 479 82.99 4.87 -38.91
CA ASN A 479 82.93 5.87 -39.96
C ASN A 479 83.11 5.23 -41.34
N ASN A 480 82.14 5.48 -42.23
CA ASN A 480 82.33 5.28 -43.65
C ASN A 480 82.07 6.61 -44.34
N ASP A 481 83.16 7.26 -44.76
CA ASP A 481 83.17 8.45 -45.59
C ASP A 481 82.60 8.11 -46.98
N GLY A 482 81.53 8.80 -47.39
CA GLY A 482 80.95 8.66 -48.73
C GLY A 482 79.88 9.72 -49.01
N PRO A 483 79.71 10.17 -50.27
CA PRO A 483 79.56 11.59 -50.58
C PRO A 483 78.13 12.13 -50.52
N THR A 484 78.10 13.43 -50.24
CA THR A 484 77.02 14.39 -50.44
C THR A 484 76.14 14.13 -51.67
N GLY A 485 74.82 14.10 -51.47
CA GLY A 485 73.88 14.12 -52.59
C GLY A 485 72.41 14.18 -52.18
N ASN A 486 71.79 15.32 -52.49
CA ASN A 486 70.36 15.58 -52.66
C ASN A 486 69.50 15.89 -51.42
N ALA A 487 69.13 17.17 -51.35
CA ALA A 487 68.01 17.69 -50.58
C ALA A 487 66.67 17.18 -51.13
N PRO A 488 65.67 16.93 -50.26
CA PRO A 488 64.28 16.92 -50.66
C PRO A 488 63.52 18.12 -50.04
N VAL A 489 63.11 19.00 -50.94
CA VAL A 489 61.77 19.59 -51.10
C VAL A 489 60.82 19.51 -49.90
N ALA A 490 60.41 20.68 -49.41
CA ALA A 490 59.32 20.86 -48.45
C ALA A 490 57.97 20.42 -49.05
N PRO A 491 57.11 19.67 -48.32
CA PRO A 491 55.76 19.44 -48.77
C PRO A 491 54.87 20.65 -48.45
N GLU A 492 54.12 21.03 -49.47
CA GLU A 492 53.13 22.10 -49.54
C GLU A 492 52.04 21.94 -48.47
N VAL A 493 51.65 23.09 -47.91
CA VAL A 493 50.41 23.26 -47.16
C VAL A 493 49.29 23.52 -48.16
N PHE A 494 48.27 22.67 -48.17
CA PHE A 494 46.99 22.89 -48.86
C PHE A 494 45.84 22.49 -47.91
N PRO A 495 44.63 23.03 -48.12
CA PRO A 495 43.86 23.80 -47.14
C PRO A 495 42.87 23.00 -46.31
#